data_AF-A0A7I7QG79-F1
#
_entry.id   AF-A0A7I7QG79-F1
#
_cell.length_a   1.000
_cell.length_b   1.000
_cell.length_c   1.000
_cell.angle_alpha   90.00
_cell.angle_beta   90.00
_cell.angle_gamma   90.00
#
_symmetry.space_group_name_H-M   'P 1'
#
loop_
_entity.id
_entity.type
_entity.pdbx_description
1 polymer ?
#
loop_
_entity_poly.entity_id
_entity_poly.type
_entity_poly.pdbx_seq_one_letter_code
_entity_poly.pdbx_strand_id
1 'polypeptide(L)'
;MRAVLGQQVSTKAARTHVGRLVTAYGTPVHDAEGALTHAFPSIEQLAEIDPIHLAVPKARQRTISALIAGLLDGSVELDAGSDWASARTQLLALPGVGPWTAEVIAMRGLGDPDAFPASDLGLQLAAKQLGLPTNQRKLVEYSAYWRPWRSYAAQHLWTTLQHPVNQWPPQEVA
;
A
#
# COMPACT_ATOMS: atom_id res chain seq x y z
N MET A 1 2.87 5.96 -3.09
CA MET A 1 1.66 6.26 -3.90
C MET A 1 0.53 5.23 -3.81
N ARG A 2 0.71 3.96 -4.24
CA ARG A 2 -0.40 2.97 -4.29
C ARG A 2 -1.12 2.76 -2.96
N ALA A 3 -0.38 2.68 -1.85
CA ALA A 3 -0.96 2.52 -0.51
C ALA A 3 -1.91 3.67 -0.14
N VAL A 4 -1.51 4.92 -0.41
CA VAL A 4 -2.32 6.12 -0.13
C VAL A 4 -3.56 6.17 -1.03
N LEU A 5 -3.40 5.90 -2.33
CA LEU A 5 -4.53 5.87 -3.29
C LEU A 5 -5.54 4.76 -2.97
N GLY A 6 -5.08 3.65 -2.41
CA GLY A 6 -5.90 2.50 -2.00
C GLY A 6 -6.55 2.62 -0.63
N GLN A 7 -6.34 3.72 0.11
CA GLN A 7 -6.98 3.91 1.42
C GLN A 7 -8.51 3.86 1.31
N GLN A 8 -9.14 3.02 2.15
CA GLN A 8 -10.61 2.94 2.31
C GLN A 8 -11.38 2.69 1.01
N VAL A 9 -10.76 2.07 0.00
CA VAL A 9 -11.40 1.69 -1.26
C VAL A 9 -11.13 0.23 -1.59
N SER A 10 -11.92 -0.35 -2.48
CA SER A 10 -11.66 -1.71 -2.96
C SER A 10 -10.38 -1.79 -3.78
N THR A 11 -9.77 -2.97 -3.86
CA THR A 11 -8.59 -3.24 -4.71
C THR A 11 -8.85 -2.90 -6.18
N LYS A 12 -10.06 -3.18 -6.67
CA LYS A 12 -10.53 -2.79 -8.02
C LYS A 12 -10.55 -1.28 -8.22
N ALA A 13 -11.12 -0.52 -7.28
CA ALA A 13 -11.17 0.94 -7.35
C ALA A 13 -9.76 1.55 -7.29
N ALA A 14 -8.91 1.06 -6.39
CA ALA A 14 -7.51 1.49 -6.29
C ALA A 14 -6.75 1.26 -7.62
N ARG A 15 -6.92 0.09 -8.25
CA ARG A 15 -6.33 -0.22 -9.57
C ARG A 15 -6.81 0.75 -10.64
N THR A 16 -8.10 1.08 -10.68
CA THR A 16 -8.65 2.06 -11.63
C THR A 16 -8.03 3.46 -11.43
N HIS A 17 -7.92 3.94 -10.18
CA HIS A 17 -7.32 5.24 -9.90
C HIS A 17 -5.86 5.32 -10.30
N VAL A 18 -5.07 4.30 -9.94
CA VAL A 18 -3.65 4.22 -10.33
C VAL A 18 -3.51 4.13 -11.86
N GLY A 19 -4.36 3.33 -12.52
CA GLY A 19 -4.36 3.23 -13.98
C GLY A 19 -4.60 4.57 -14.67
N ARG A 20 -5.61 5.33 -14.23
CA ARG A 20 -5.88 6.68 -14.76
C ARG A 20 -4.71 7.64 -14.56
N LEU A 21 -4.10 7.62 -13.37
CA LEU A 21 -2.92 8.45 -13.08
C LEU A 21 -1.77 8.11 -14.04
N VAL A 22 -1.49 6.83 -14.24
CA VAL A 22 -0.41 6.38 -15.14
C VAL A 22 -0.71 6.70 -16.60
N THR A 23 -1.96 6.54 -17.05
CA THR A 23 -2.34 6.90 -18.43
C THR A 23 -2.25 8.41 -18.68
N ALA A 24 -2.57 9.25 -17.69
CA ALA A 24 -2.57 10.70 -17.85
C ALA A 24 -1.18 11.34 -17.68
N TYR A 25 -0.35 10.79 -16.80
CA TYR A 25 0.90 11.42 -16.36
C TYR A 25 2.14 10.52 -16.44
N GLY A 26 1.97 9.25 -16.79
CA GLY A 26 3.08 8.31 -16.94
C GLY A 26 3.87 8.56 -18.21
N THR A 27 5.12 8.08 -18.24
CA THR A 27 5.96 8.18 -19.43
C THR A 27 5.66 7.00 -20.35
N PRO A 28 5.24 7.23 -21.62
CA PRO A 28 5.02 6.14 -22.56
C PRO A 28 6.28 5.30 -22.77
N VAL A 29 6.13 3.98 -22.87
CA VAL A 29 7.25 3.08 -23.17
C VAL A 29 6.92 2.21 -24.38
N HIS A 30 7.95 1.88 -25.15
CA HIS A 30 7.83 0.94 -26.25
C HIS A 30 8.13 -0.47 -25.73
N ASP A 31 7.11 -1.31 -25.70
CA ASP A 31 7.21 -2.72 -25.38
C ASP A 31 6.87 -3.56 -26.62
N ALA A 32 7.79 -4.42 -27.05
CA ALA A 32 7.63 -5.24 -28.25
C ALA A 32 6.48 -6.26 -28.13
N GLU A 33 6.17 -6.70 -26.91
CA GLU A 33 5.05 -7.60 -26.63
C GLU A 33 3.74 -6.85 -26.35
N GLY A 34 3.80 -5.51 -26.23
CA GLY A 34 2.65 -4.62 -26.10
C GLY A 34 1.93 -4.64 -24.75
N ALA A 35 2.47 -5.33 -23.73
CA ALA A 35 1.82 -5.47 -22.43
C ALA A 35 2.08 -4.27 -21.52
N LEU A 36 3.28 -3.68 -21.60
CA LEU A 36 3.68 -2.50 -20.83
C LEU A 36 3.54 -1.24 -21.68
N THR A 37 2.64 -0.34 -21.29
CA THR A 37 2.35 0.88 -22.06
C THR A 37 3.02 2.14 -21.50
N HIS A 38 3.17 2.21 -20.18
CA HIS A 38 3.69 3.40 -19.50
C HIS A 38 4.54 3.02 -18.27
N ALA A 39 5.60 3.78 -18.03
CA ALA A 39 6.25 3.84 -16.74
C ALA A 39 5.43 4.69 -15.76
N PHE A 40 5.50 4.36 -14.47
CA PHE A 40 4.89 5.18 -13.43
C PHE A 40 5.58 6.56 -13.38
N PRO A 41 4.84 7.67 -13.15
CA PRO A 41 5.45 9.00 -13.12
C PRO A 41 6.51 9.12 -12.01
N SER A 42 7.60 9.83 -12.29
CA SER A 42 8.62 10.16 -11.27
C SER A 42 8.05 11.07 -10.18
N ILE A 43 8.76 11.22 -9.06
CA ILE A 43 8.31 12.11 -7.98
C ILE A 43 8.24 13.57 -8.46
N GLU A 44 9.18 14.00 -9.29
CA GLU A 44 9.21 15.34 -9.90
C GLU A 44 7.99 15.54 -10.80
N GLN A 45 7.68 14.56 -11.67
CA GLN A 45 6.48 14.62 -12.52
C GLN A 45 5.20 14.65 -11.69
N LEU A 46 5.14 13.89 -10.59
CA LEU A 46 3.98 13.91 -9.69
C LEU A 46 3.79 15.26 -8.99
N ALA A 47 4.87 15.97 -8.71
CA ALA A 47 4.83 17.27 -8.04
C ALA A 47 4.26 18.39 -8.93
N GLU A 48 4.34 18.23 -10.26
CA GLU A 48 3.76 19.16 -11.23
C GLU A 48 2.25 18.96 -11.42
N ILE A 49 1.69 17.83 -10.95
CA ILE A 49 0.26 17.54 -11.07
C ILE A 49 -0.54 18.39 -10.08
N ASP A 50 -1.49 19.18 -10.57
CA ASP A 50 -2.49 19.78 -9.69
C ASP A 50 -3.34 18.67 -9.05
N PRO A 51 -3.34 18.54 -7.70
CA PRO A 51 -4.03 17.47 -6.99
C PRO A 51 -5.53 17.38 -7.28
N ILE A 52 -6.16 18.45 -7.78
CA ILE A 52 -7.58 18.45 -8.16
C ILE A 52 -7.88 17.40 -9.26
N HIS A 53 -6.88 17.08 -10.09
CA HIS A 53 -7.03 16.10 -11.17
C HIS A 53 -6.98 14.64 -10.68
N LEU A 54 -6.58 14.38 -9.44
CA LEU A 54 -6.39 13.02 -8.92
C LEU A 54 -7.71 12.28 -8.60
N ALA A 55 -8.88 12.90 -8.81
CA ALA A 55 -10.21 12.31 -8.63
C ALA A 55 -10.39 11.53 -7.30
N VAL A 56 -9.78 12.05 -6.24
CA VAL A 56 -9.84 11.53 -4.86
C VAL A 56 -10.27 12.65 -3.90
N PRO A 57 -10.78 12.32 -2.69
CA PRO A 57 -11.19 13.33 -1.71
C PRO A 57 -10.08 14.32 -1.35
N LYS A 58 -10.44 15.56 -1.00
CA LYS A 58 -9.49 16.64 -0.62
C LYS A 58 -8.49 16.22 0.47
N ALA A 59 -8.92 15.43 1.46
CA ALA A 59 -8.03 14.92 2.50
C ALA A 59 -6.91 14.04 1.91
N ARG A 60 -7.24 13.18 0.94
CA ARG A 60 -6.27 12.31 0.26
C ARG A 60 -5.37 13.08 -0.70
N GLN A 61 -5.91 14.10 -1.38
CA GLN A 61 -5.09 15.04 -2.16
C GLN A 61 -3.99 15.65 -1.27
N ARG A 62 -4.35 16.15 -0.08
CA ARG A 62 -3.40 16.69 0.89
C ARG A 62 -2.35 15.67 1.33
N THR A 63 -2.75 14.42 1.61
CA THR A 63 -1.82 13.35 1.96
C THR A 63 -0.83 13.06 0.82
N ILE A 64 -1.31 13.03 -0.42
CA ILE A 64 -0.48 12.79 -1.60
C ILE A 64 0.52 13.94 -1.77
N SER A 65 0.06 15.19 -1.74
CA SER A 65 0.94 16.36 -1.85
C SER A 65 1.99 16.39 -0.74
N ALA A 66 1.62 16.09 0.51
CA ALA A 66 2.55 16.03 1.63
C ALA A 66 3.58 14.90 1.47
N LEU A 67 3.16 13.72 0.98
CA LEU A 67 4.09 12.62 0.69
C LEU A 67 5.06 12.98 -0.44
N ILE A 68 4.58 13.60 -1.52
CA ILE A 68 5.44 14.03 -2.63
C ILE A 68 6.45 15.07 -2.15
N ALA A 69 5.99 16.09 -1.41
CA ALA A 69 6.87 17.10 -0.84
C ALA A 69 7.95 16.48 0.07
N GLY A 70 7.55 15.56 0.96
CA GLY A 70 8.48 14.89 1.86
C GLY A 70 9.52 14.00 1.17
N LEU A 71 9.15 13.40 0.03
CA LEU A 71 10.09 12.65 -0.80
C LEU A 71 11.07 13.56 -1.54
N LEU A 72 10.63 14.75 -1.98
CA LEU A 72 11.48 15.71 -2.68
C LEU A 72 12.46 16.42 -1.75
N ASP A 73 12.03 16.75 -0.53
CA ASP A 73 12.87 17.46 0.44
C ASP A 73 13.69 16.54 1.36
N GLY A 74 13.50 15.22 1.25
CA GLY A 74 14.21 14.20 2.02
C GLY A 74 13.71 14.03 3.46
N SER A 75 12.62 14.69 3.87
CA SER A 75 12.00 14.44 5.18
C SER A 75 11.32 13.06 5.26
N VAL A 76 11.08 12.43 4.12
CA VAL A 76 10.60 11.05 3.98
C VAL A 76 11.54 10.29 3.03
N GLU A 77 12.24 9.29 3.56
CA GLU A 77 13.18 8.45 2.80
C GLU A 77 12.60 7.04 2.66
N LEU A 78 12.36 6.58 1.42
CA LEU A 78 11.72 5.28 1.12
C LEU A 78 12.51 4.47 0.08
N ASP A 79 13.83 4.50 0.17
CA ASP A 79 14.73 3.83 -0.76
C ASP A 79 15.06 2.39 -0.32
N ALA A 80 15.68 1.65 -1.24
CA ALA A 80 16.25 0.36 -0.92
C ALA A 80 17.32 0.52 0.17
N GLY A 81 17.11 -0.13 1.32
CA GLY A 81 18.00 -0.04 2.47
C GLY A 81 17.64 1.03 3.50
N SER A 82 16.55 1.79 3.31
CA SER A 82 16.03 2.68 4.35
C SER A 82 15.73 1.92 5.64
N ASP A 83 16.09 2.52 6.78
CA ASP A 83 15.74 1.96 8.09
C ASP A 83 14.21 1.95 8.27
N TRP A 84 13.66 0.76 8.55
CA TRP A 84 12.22 0.57 8.62
C TRP A 84 11.56 1.32 9.79
N ALA A 85 12.29 1.60 10.88
CA ALA A 85 11.75 2.35 12.02
C ALA A 85 11.72 3.85 11.74
N SER A 86 12.78 4.39 11.13
CA SER A 86 12.85 5.76 10.65
C SER A 86 11.76 6.02 9.60
N ALA A 87 11.65 5.16 8.58
CA ALA A 87 10.63 5.30 7.55
C ALA A 87 9.20 5.32 8.12
N ARG A 88 8.89 4.48 9.11
CA ARG A 88 7.59 4.53 9.81
C ARG A 88 7.36 5.86 10.53
N THR A 89 8.38 6.35 11.24
CA THR A 89 8.30 7.62 11.98
C THR A 89 8.02 8.78 11.03
N GLN A 90 8.77 8.87 9.93
CA GLN A 90 8.61 9.89 8.89
C GLN A 90 7.23 9.79 8.22
N LEU A 91 6.80 8.59 7.84
CA LEU A 91 5.48 8.37 7.25
C LEU A 91 4.35 8.78 8.19
N LEU A 92 4.42 8.43 9.48
CA LEU A 92 3.39 8.76 10.47
C LEU A 92 3.30 10.26 10.78
N ALA A 93 4.35 11.03 10.48
CA ALA A 93 4.32 12.49 10.60
C ALA A 93 3.50 13.15 9.47
N LEU A 94 3.23 12.44 8.37
CA LEU A 94 2.46 12.98 7.25
C LEU A 94 0.95 13.03 7.55
N PRO A 95 0.24 14.10 7.14
CA PRO A 95 -1.19 14.21 7.34
C PRO A 95 -1.94 13.11 6.59
N GLY A 96 -2.78 12.35 7.29
CA GLY A 96 -3.60 11.28 6.70
C GLY A 96 -2.86 9.96 6.44
N VAL A 97 -1.59 9.84 6.86
CA VAL A 97 -0.90 8.55 6.93
C VAL A 97 -1.03 7.99 8.34
N GLY A 98 -1.91 7.01 8.49
CA GLY A 98 -2.08 6.28 9.75
C GLY A 98 -1.22 5.00 9.83
N PRO A 99 -1.22 4.32 10.99
CA PRO A 99 -0.45 3.08 11.22
C PRO A 99 -0.63 2.03 10.13
N TRP A 100 -1.87 1.82 9.65
CA TRP A 100 -2.13 0.89 8.55
C TRP A 100 -1.33 1.24 7.28
N THR A 101 -1.33 2.51 6.88
CA THR A 101 -0.65 2.94 5.65
C THR A 101 0.86 2.81 5.80
N ALA A 102 1.41 3.19 6.96
CA ALA A 102 2.83 3.04 7.25
C ALA A 102 3.28 1.58 7.23
N GLU A 103 2.54 0.67 7.89
CA GLU A 103 2.84 -0.76 7.89
C GLU A 103 2.72 -1.40 6.50
N VAL A 104 1.72 -0.99 5.70
CA VAL A 104 1.59 -1.47 4.32
C VAL A 104 2.76 -1.02 3.44
N ILE A 105 3.24 0.23 3.62
CA ILE A 105 4.43 0.73 2.91
C ILE A 105 5.69 -0.01 3.38
N ALA A 106 5.87 -0.21 4.68
CA ALA A 106 7.00 -0.98 5.21
C ALA A 106 7.01 -2.40 4.64
N MET A 107 5.87 -3.09 4.65
CA MET A 107 5.72 -4.45 4.14
C MET A 107 5.95 -4.56 2.62
N ARG A 108 5.24 -3.75 1.83
CA ARG A 108 5.16 -3.92 0.36
C ARG A 108 6.17 -3.06 -0.40
N GLY A 109 6.54 -1.91 0.15
CA GLY A 109 7.47 -0.96 -0.46
C GLY A 109 8.91 -1.18 -0.02
N LEU A 110 9.13 -1.38 1.29
CA LEU A 110 10.47 -1.50 1.88
C LEU A 110 10.90 -2.94 2.19
N GLY A 111 9.99 -3.90 1.98
CA GLY A 111 10.28 -5.33 2.17
C GLY A 111 10.51 -5.75 3.63
N ASP A 112 9.98 -5.00 4.60
CA ASP A 112 10.09 -5.35 6.01
C ASP A 112 9.39 -6.71 6.28
N PRO A 113 10.13 -7.77 6.69
CA PRO A 113 9.57 -9.09 6.94
C PRO A 113 8.70 -9.14 8.21
N ASP A 114 8.79 -8.13 9.06
CA ASP A 114 8.13 -8.07 10.36
C ASP A 114 7.06 -6.98 10.43
N ALA A 115 6.77 -6.28 9.33
CA ALA A 115 5.66 -5.35 9.23
C ALA A 115 4.30 -6.03 9.43
N PHE A 116 3.38 -5.34 10.11
CA PHE A 116 2.11 -5.95 10.49
C PHE A 116 0.96 -4.92 10.56
N PRO A 117 0.18 -4.75 9.48
CA PRO A 117 -0.95 -3.82 9.44
C PRO A 117 -2.15 -4.38 10.20
N ALA A 118 -2.06 -4.39 11.54
CA ALA A 118 -3.05 -5.07 12.40
C ALA A 118 -4.49 -4.57 12.23
N SER A 119 -4.71 -3.34 11.76
CA SER A 119 -6.05 -2.81 11.49
C SER A 119 -6.57 -3.14 10.09
N ASP A 120 -5.86 -3.95 9.31
CA ASP A 120 -6.29 -4.38 7.97
C ASP A 120 -7.56 -5.23 8.06
N LEU A 121 -8.58 -4.86 7.29
CA LEU A 121 -9.88 -5.55 7.34
C LEU A 121 -9.77 -7.02 6.92
N GLY A 122 -8.97 -7.32 5.88
CA GLY A 122 -8.75 -8.70 5.44
C GLY A 122 -8.07 -9.51 6.54
N LEU A 123 -7.02 -8.95 7.14
CA LEU A 123 -6.31 -9.60 8.24
C LEU A 123 -7.22 -9.87 9.45
N GLN A 124 -8.09 -8.92 9.80
CA GLN A 124 -9.08 -9.08 10.88
C GLN A 124 -10.12 -10.16 10.56
N LEU A 125 -10.60 -10.24 9.32
CA LEU A 125 -11.52 -11.27 8.87
C LEU A 125 -10.88 -12.66 8.87
N ALA A 126 -9.64 -12.76 8.41
CA ALA A 126 -8.88 -14.02 8.40
C ALA A 126 -8.60 -14.50 9.83
N ALA A 127 -8.18 -13.60 10.72
CA ALA A 127 -8.01 -13.89 12.14
C ALA A 127 -9.31 -14.43 12.76
N LYS A 128 -10.44 -13.79 12.48
CA LYS A 128 -11.77 -14.26 12.95
C LYS A 128 -12.10 -15.65 12.43
N GLN A 129 -11.89 -15.92 11.15
CA GLN A 129 -12.18 -17.21 10.51
C GLN A 129 -11.37 -18.37 11.13
N LEU A 130 -10.13 -18.09 11.54
CA LEU A 130 -9.23 -19.07 12.13
C LEU A 130 -9.31 -19.15 13.66
N GLY A 131 -10.23 -18.42 14.30
CA GLY A 131 -10.37 -18.39 15.76
C GLY A 131 -9.23 -17.67 16.49
N LEU A 132 -8.47 -16.82 15.79
CA LEU A 132 -7.44 -15.96 16.37
C LEU A 132 -8.06 -14.71 17.01
N PRO A 133 -7.32 -13.98 17.87
CA PRO A 133 -7.82 -12.74 18.45
C PRO A 133 -8.22 -11.70 17.38
N THR A 134 -9.45 -11.17 17.49
CA THR A 134 -10.04 -10.21 16.52
C THR A 134 -10.04 -8.77 17.01
N ASN A 135 -9.60 -8.52 18.24
CA ASN A 135 -9.34 -7.16 18.69
C ASN A 135 -7.93 -6.76 18.20
N GLN A 136 -7.79 -5.60 17.56
CA GLN A 136 -6.52 -5.13 17.02
C GLN A 136 -5.36 -5.21 18.03
N ARG A 137 -5.57 -4.76 19.28
CA ARG A 137 -4.55 -4.83 20.33
C ARG A 137 -4.17 -6.26 20.67
N LYS A 138 -5.16 -7.13 20.88
CA LYS A 138 -4.90 -8.55 21.17
C LYS A 138 -4.24 -9.27 20.00
N LEU A 139 -4.56 -8.89 18.77
CA LEU A 139 -3.93 -9.45 17.57
C LEU A 139 -2.48 -8.99 17.44
N VAL A 140 -2.16 -7.73 17.80
CA VAL A 140 -0.77 -7.25 17.89
C VAL A 140 -0.01 -8.06 18.94
N GLU A 141 -0.57 -8.23 20.14
CA GLU A 141 0.05 -9.03 21.21
C GLU A 141 0.27 -10.49 20.77
N TYR A 142 -0.72 -11.12 20.14
CA TYR A 142 -0.60 -12.48 19.61
C TYR A 142 0.41 -12.59 18.46
N SER A 143 0.48 -11.59 17.59
CA SER A 143 1.41 -11.58 16.46
C SER A 143 2.88 -11.60 16.88
N ALA A 144 3.19 -11.30 18.15
CA ALA A 144 4.54 -11.37 18.70
C ALA A 144 5.18 -12.76 18.53
N TYR A 145 4.38 -13.83 18.56
CA TYR A 145 4.86 -15.21 18.32
C TYR A 145 5.37 -15.45 16.88
N TRP A 146 5.01 -14.58 15.93
CA TRP A 146 5.42 -14.70 14.54
C TRP A 146 6.64 -13.85 14.18
N ARG A 147 7.19 -13.09 15.13
CA ARG A 147 8.41 -12.29 14.89
C ARG A 147 9.60 -13.21 14.56
N PRO A 148 10.51 -12.81 13.66
CA PRO A 148 10.54 -11.55 12.90
C PRO A 148 9.85 -11.64 11.52
N TRP A 149 8.86 -12.52 11.36
CA TRP A 149 8.24 -12.88 10.08
C TRP A 149 6.75 -12.54 10.00
N ARG A 150 6.30 -11.52 10.74
CA ARG A 150 4.88 -11.13 10.79
C ARG A 150 4.30 -10.76 9.43
N SER A 151 5.09 -10.23 8.51
CA SER A 151 4.64 -9.96 7.14
C SER A 151 4.26 -11.23 6.41
N TYR A 152 5.02 -12.32 6.57
CA TYR A 152 4.71 -13.61 5.98
C TYR A 152 3.46 -14.22 6.60
N ALA A 153 3.31 -14.15 7.93
CA ALA A 153 2.10 -14.57 8.61
C ALA A 153 0.86 -13.81 8.08
N ALA A 154 0.96 -12.49 7.90
CA ALA A 154 -0.10 -11.67 7.32
C ALA A 154 -0.48 -12.12 5.88
N GLN A 155 0.50 -12.46 5.04
CA GLN A 155 0.24 -13.01 3.71
C GLN A 155 -0.52 -14.33 3.79
N HIS A 156 -0.07 -15.26 4.65
CA HIS A 156 -0.76 -16.53 4.85
C HIS A 156 -2.20 -16.33 5.34
N LEU A 157 -2.45 -15.39 6.27
CA LEU A 157 -3.80 -15.05 6.70
C LEU A 157 -4.66 -14.54 5.53
N TRP A 158 -4.14 -13.66 4.67
CA TRP A 158 -4.90 -13.21 3.50
C TRP A 158 -5.23 -14.35 2.53
N THR A 159 -4.38 -15.38 2.42
CA THR A 159 -4.66 -16.54 1.55
C THR A 159 -5.83 -17.40 2.03
N THR A 160 -6.25 -17.31 3.29
CA THR A 160 -7.39 -18.09 3.81
C THR A 160 -8.74 -17.48 3.44
N LEU A 161 -8.75 -16.25 2.93
CA LEU A 161 -9.95 -15.56 2.48
C LEU A 161 -10.30 -15.93 1.05
N GLN A 162 -11.59 -15.87 0.72
CA GLN A 162 -12.05 -15.93 -0.66
C GLN A 162 -11.74 -14.61 -1.37
N HIS A 163 -10.67 -14.59 -2.16
CA HIS A 163 -10.31 -13.46 -3.02
C HIS A 163 -9.75 -14.00 -4.34
N PRO A 164 -10.06 -13.39 -5.52
CA PRO A 164 -9.61 -13.88 -6.81
C PRO A 164 -8.09 -14.06 -6.92
N VAL A 165 -7.31 -13.22 -6.22
CA VAL A 165 -5.84 -13.31 -6.17
C VAL A 165 -5.32 -14.61 -5.55
N ASN A 166 -6.13 -15.28 -4.72
CA ASN A 166 -5.76 -16.52 -4.05
C ASN A 166 -6.06 -17.75 -4.91
N GLN A 167 -6.66 -17.58 -6.09
CA GLN A 167 -6.95 -18.65 -7.03
C GLN A 167 -5.96 -18.58 -8.20
N TRP A 168 -5.07 -19.56 -8.27
CA TRP A 168 -4.14 -19.71 -9.39
C TRP A 168 -4.24 -21.12 -10.01
N PRO A 169 -4.40 -21.25 -11.34
CA PRO A 169 -4.54 -20.18 -12.32
C PRO A 169 -5.83 -19.36 -12.11
N PRO A 170 -5.89 -18.09 -12.56
CA PRO A 170 -7.08 -17.26 -12.41
C PRO A 170 -8.28 -17.98 -13.05
N GLN A 171 -9.31 -18.25 -12.26
CA GLN A 171 -10.55 -18.81 -12.78
C GLN A 171 -11.29 -17.69 -13.52
N GLU A 172 -11.64 -17.90 -14.79
CA GLU A 172 -12.46 -16.94 -15.54
C GLU A 172 -13.78 -16.73 -14.77
N VAL A 173 -14.07 -15.47 -14.45
CA VAL A 173 -15.33 -15.10 -13.82
C VAL A 173 -16.40 -15.19 -14.90
N ALA A 174 -17.22 -16.25 -14.84
CA ALA A 174 -18.38 -16.44 -15.71
C ALA A 174 -19.42 -15.31 -15.55
#